data_AF-A0A9X1YI96-F1
#
_entry.id   AF-A0A9X1YI96-F1
#
_cell.length_a   1.000
_cell.length_b   1.000
_cell.length_c   1.000
_cell.angle_alpha   90.00
_cell.angle_beta   90.00
_cell.angle_gamma   90.00
#
_symmetry.space_group_name_H-M   'P 1'
#
loop_
_entity.id
_entity.type
_entity.pdbx_description
1 polymer ?
#
loop_
_entity_poly.entity_id
_entity_poly.type
_entity_poly.pdbx_seq_one_letter_code
_entity_poly.pdbx_strand_id
1 'polypeptide(L)'
;MKKAAPAAPERWRIDAGDGDVATLVIPPDSFRTRHFEIDCRLVVAALGAGAQHAMRVDVDGGLEWTRSAPTHNPGHTDSMDYHFRRELPVGQPLRIVVKTQARQARRVRLLIEAEEQG
;
A
#
# COMPACT_ATOMS: atom_id res chain seq x y z
N MET A 1 -3.55 41.17 -5.41
CA MET A 1 -3.85 39.72 -5.38
C MET A 1 -3.13 39.11 -4.19
N LYS A 2 -3.85 38.48 -3.25
CA LYS A 2 -3.22 37.77 -2.12
C LYS A 2 -2.73 36.41 -2.62
N LYS A 3 -1.43 36.13 -2.53
CA LYS A 3 -0.87 34.80 -2.78
C LYS A 3 -1.47 33.86 -1.73
N ALA A 4 -2.22 32.85 -2.15
CA ALA A 4 -2.68 31.80 -1.25
C ALA A 4 -1.44 31.06 -0.70
N ALA A 5 -1.46 30.72 0.59
CA ALA A 5 -0.42 29.88 1.17
C ALA A 5 -0.43 28.51 0.46
N PRO A 6 0.74 27.87 0.24
CA PRO A 6 0.79 26.53 -0.32
C PRO A 6 -0.02 25.58 0.57
N ALA A 7 -0.78 24.67 -0.06
CA ALA A 7 -1.52 23.65 0.66
C ALA A 7 -0.56 22.74 1.45
N ALA A 8 -0.96 22.32 2.64
CA ALA A 8 -0.19 21.35 3.41
C ALA A 8 -0.14 19.99 2.67
N PRO A 9 0.97 19.25 2.74
CA PRO A 9 1.06 17.92 2.14
C PRO A 9 -0.02 16.98 2.65
N GLU A 10 -0.72 16.30 1.73
CA GLU A 10 -1.74 15.31 2.04
C GLU A 10 -1.14 14.00 2.57
N ARG A 11 -1.89 13.32 3.45
CA ARG A 11 -1.56 11.99 3.94
C ARG A 11 -2.79 11.10 3.91
N TRP A 12 -2.64 9.94 3.27
CA TRP A 12 -3.71 8.96 3.08
C TRP A 12 -3.27 7.61 3.60
N ARG A 13 -4.20 6.87 4.22
CA ARG A 13 -3.90 5.60 4.87
C ARG A 13 -5.10 4.68 4.91
N ILE A 14 -4.85 3.39 4.72
CA ILE A 14 -5.79 2.32 5.08
C ILE A 14 -5.04 1.18 5.77
N ASP A 15 -5.52 0.78 6.95
CA ASP A 15 -5.04 -0.38 7.68
C ASP A 15 -6.14 -1.45 7.67
N ALA A 16 -5.92 -2.52 6.93
CA ALA A 16 -6.87 -3.62 6.79
C ALA A 16 -6.65 -4.73 7.85
N GLY A 17 -5.74 -4.53 8.82
CA GLY A 17 -5.48 -5.53 9.85
C GLY A 17 -5.03 -6.86 9.24
N ASP A 18 -5.70 -7.96 9.59
CA ASP A 18 -5.43 -9.30 9.05
C ASP A 18 -6.17 -9.62 7.74
N GLY A 19 -6.85 -8.62 7.15
CA GLY A 19 -7.57 -8.70 5.89
C GLY A 19 -6.68 -9.14 4.72
N ASP A 20 -7.30 -9.79 3.74
CA ASP A 20 -6.62 -10.27 2.54
C ASP A 20 -6.52 -9.22 1.42
N VAL A 21 -7.34 -8.18 1.49
CA VAL A 21 -7.38 -7.05 0.56
C VAL A 21 -7.41 -5.72 1.31
N ALA A 22 -6.59 -4.76 0.85
CA ALA A 22 -6.68 -3.36 1.23
C ALA A 22 -6.89 -2.51 -0.02
N THR A 23 -7.77 -1.51 0.06
CA THR A 23 -8.02 -0.56 -1.04
C THR A 23 -7.87 0.86 -0.51
N LEU A 24 -6.96 1.62 -1.12
CA LEU A 24 -6.80 3.05 -0.87
C LEU A 24 -7.27 3.82 -2.10
N VAL A 25 -8.14 4.81 -1.90
CA VAL A 25 -8.60 5.72 -2.95
C VAL A 25 -8.23 7.14 -2.55
N ILE A 26 -7.43 7.81 -3.37
CA ILE A 26 -7.14 9.23 -3.25
C ILE A 26 -8.05 9.95 -4.26
N PRO A 27 -8.94 10.86 -3.80
CA PRO A 27 -9.84 11.58 -4.70
C PRO A 27 -9.08 12.55 -5.61
N PRO A 28 -9.64 12.92 -6.77
CA PRO A 28 -9.01 13.91 -7.66
C PRO A 28 -8.93 15.28 -7.00
N ASP A 29 -7.87 16.03 -7.32
CA ASP A 29 -7.75 17.45 -6.98
C ASP A 29 -8.05 18.27 -8.24
N SER A 30 -8.83 19.35 -8.10
CA SER A 30 -9.28 20.17 -9.24
C SER A 30 -8.29 21.26 -9.66
N PHE A 31 -7.21 21.45 -8.89
CA PHE A 31 -6.35 22.63 -8.98
C PHE A 31 -4.88 22.30 -9.18
N ARG A 32 -4.40 21.14 -8.69
CA ARG A 32 -2.96 20.82 -8.72
C ARG A 32 -2.65 19.36 -9.04
N THR A 33 -1.54 19.17 -9.75
CA THR A 33 -0.84 17.89 -9.81
C THR A 33 -0.21 17.63 -8.45
N ARG A 34 -0.28 16.38 -7.98
CA ARG A 34 0.27 15.95 -6.69
C ARG A 34 1.25 14.81 -6.91
N HIS A 35 2.28 14.71 -6.10
CA HIS A 35 3.23 13.60 -6.14
C HIS A 35 3.17 12.85 -4.82
N PHE A 36 2.96 11.54 -4.87
CA PHE A 36 2.87 10.71 -3.68
C PHE A 36 4.04 9.73 -3.62
N GLU A 37 4.59 9.55 -2.43
CA GLU A 37 5.30 8.33 -2.04
C GLU A 37 4.29 7.37 -1.42
N ILE A 38 4.33 6.11 -1.84
CA ILE A 38 3.37 5.09 -1.44
C ILE A 38 4.11 3.88 -0.89
N ASP A 39 3.67 3.43 0.28
CA ASP A 39 4.16 2.24 0.95
C ASP A 39 3.04 1.22 1.12
N CYS A 40 3.26 0.01 0.60
CA CYS A 40 2.41 -1.16 0.80
C CYS A 40 3.15 -2.15 1.68
N ARG A 41 2.57 -2.52 2.83
CA ARG A 41 3.19 -3.43 3.79
C ARG A 41 2.26 -4.57 4.17
N LEU A 42 2.73 -5.79 3.99
CA LEU A 42 2.17 -7.02 4.53
C LEU A 42 3.05 -7.52 5.67
N VAL A 43 2.48 -7.75 6.85
CA VAL A 43 3.14 -8.43 7.97
C VAL A 43 2.46 -9.78 8.19
N VAL A 44 3.24 -10.84 8.32
CA VAL A 44 2.76 -12.21 8.52
C VAL A 44 3.51 -12.91 9.64
N ALA A 45 2.89 -13.92 10.25
CA ALA A 45 3.54 -14.84 11.18
C ALA A 45 3.45 -16.27 10.64
N ALA A 46 4.51 -17.07 10.79
CA ALA A 46 4.46 -18.48 10.42
C ALA A 46 3.55 -19.27 11.37
N LEU A 47 2.73 -20.17 10.84
CA LEU A 47 1.89 -21.10 11.61
C LEU A 47 2.42 -22.54 11.58
N GLY A 48 3.30 -22.87 10.65
CA GLY A 48 3.83 -24.22 10.50
C GLY A 48 4.95 -24.31 9.47
N ALA A 49 5.45 -25.53 9.27
CA ALA A 49 6.49 -25.80 8.29
C ALA A 49 6.01 -25.47 6.86
N GLY A 50 6.90 -24.90 6.04
CA GLY A 50 6.59 -24.52 4.67
C GLY A 50 5.64 -23.32 4.56
N ALA A 51 5.56 -22.49 5.59
CA ALA A 51 4.83 -21.23 5.56
C ALA A 51 5.27 -20.33 4.38
N GLN A 52 4.30 -19.73 3.69
CA GLN A 52 4.50 -18.85 2.54
C GLN A 52 3.55 -17.67 2.61
N HIS A 53 3.96 -16.55 2.05
CA HIS A 53 3.12 -15.39 1.82
C HIS A 53 3.39 -14.76 0.44
N ALA A 54 2.41 -14.04 -0.08
CA ALA A 54 2.54 -13.28 -1.31
C ALA A 54 1.75 -11.98 -1.22
N MET A 55 2.20 -10.97 -1.95
CA MET A 55 1.55 -9.67 -2.07
C MET A 55 1.54 -9.24 -3.54
N ARG A 56 0.39 -8.73 -3.98
CA ARG A 56 0.15 -8.15 -5.30
C ARG A 56 -0.38 -6.74 -5.09
N VAL A 57 0.18 -5.78 -5.82
CA VAL A 57 -0.23 -4.38 -5.84
C VAL A 57 -0.77 -4.07 -7.24
N ASP A 58 -2.03 -3.69 -7.31
CA ASP A 58 -2.68 -3.19 -8.51
C ASP A 58 -2.89 -1.66 -8.35
N VAL A 59 -2.54 -0.89 -9.38
CA VAL A 59 -2.72 0.58 -9.44
C VAL A 59 -3.61 0.92 -10.63
N ASP A 60 -4.73 1.59 -10.37
CA ASP A 60 -5.75 1.95 -11.37
C ASP A 60 -6.18 0.78 -12.27
N GLY A 61 -6.21 -0.43 -11.68
CA GLY A 61 -6.59 -1.68 -12.34
C GLY A 61 -5.46 -2.40 -13.08
N GLY A 62 -4.29 -1.77 -13.23
CA GLY A 62 -3.08 -2.40 -13.78
C GLY A 62 -2.25 -3.10 -12.71
N LEU A 63 -1.58 -4.20 -13.06
CA LEU A 63 -0.60 -4.83 -12.18
C LEU A 63 0.64 -3.94 -12.07
N GLU A 64 0.92 -3.41 -10.88
CA GLU A 64 2.13 -2.64 -10.61
C GLU A 64 3.26 -3.57 -10.17
N TRP A 65 2.97 -4.45 -9.21
CA TRP A 65 4.00 -5.27 -8.58
C TRP A 65 3.42 -6.55 -7.97
N THR A 66 4.19 -7.63 -7.99
CA THR A 66 3.82 -8.88 -7.32
C THR A 66 5.05 -9.65 -6.86
N ARG A 67 4.96 -10.28 -5.69
CA ARG A 67 6.00 -11.16 -5.17
C ARG A 67 5.43 -12.23 -4.24
N SER A 68 6.11 -13.37 -4.16
CA SER A 68 5.90 -14.41 -3.15
C SER A 68 7.21 -14.70 -2.42
N ALA A 69 7.13 -15.08 -1.16
CA ALA A 69 8.27 -15.49 -0.35
C ALA A 69 7.88 -16.53 0.72
N PRO A 70 8.84 -17.37 1.14
CA PRO A 70 8.71 -18.17 2.36
C PRO A 70 8.58 -17.28 3.60
N THR A 71 7.79 -17.75 4.57
CA THR A 71 7.71 -17.18 5.92
C THR A 71 8.59 -18.02 6.84
N HIS A 72 9.72 -17.49 7.29
CA HIS A 72 10.81 -18.24 7.91
C HIS A 72 10.97 -18.02 9.41
N ASN A 73 10.16 -17.15 10.02
CA ASN A 73 10.41 -16.72 11.40
C ASN A 73 9.34 -17.22 12.40
N PRO A 74 9.32 -18.53 12.76
CA PRO A 74 8.45 -19.08 13.80
C PRO A 74 8.57 -18.31 15.13
N GLY A 75 7.43 -17.94 15.72
CA GLY A 75 7.39 -17.17 16.98
C GLY A 75 7.58 -15.65 16.80
N HIS A 76 7.92 -15.19 15.60
CA HIS A 76 8.03 -13.79 15.21
C HIS A 76 7.22 -13.49 13.94
N THR A 77 7.43 -12.31 13.36
CA THR A 77 6.77 -11.87 12.14
C THR A 77 7.79 -11.63 11.02
N ASP A 78 7.39 -11.90 9.78
CA ASP A 78 8.06 -11.44 8.56
C ASP A 78 7.25 -10.30 7.92
N SER A 79 7.93 -9.43 7.18
CA SER A 79 7.28 -8.40 6.37
C SER A 79 7.61 -8.52 4.89
N MET A 80 6.66 -8.09 4.06
CA MET A 80 6.83 -7.87 2.64
C MET A 80 6.37 -6.44 2.33
N ASP A 81 7.32 -5.63 1.89
CA ASP A 81 7.14 -4.21 1.65
C ASP A 81 7.34 -3.89 0.16
N TYR A 82 6.53 -2.97 -0.36
CA TYR A 82 6.71 -2.40 -1.69
C TYR A 82 6.51 -0.88 -1.62
N HIS A 83 7.53 -0.14 -2.04
CA HIS A 83 7.56 1.31 -2.05
C HIS A 83 7.65 1.82 -3.48
N PHE A 84 6.82 2.81 -3.84
CA PHE A 84 6.83 3.41 -5.16
C PHE A 84 6.32 4.86 -5.13
N ARG A 85 6.56 5.58 -6.24
CA ARG A 85 6.09 6.96 -6.42
C ARG A 85 5.04 7.05 -7.51
N ARG A 86 4.06 7.94 -7.32
CA ARG A 86 3.07 8.28 -8.35
C ARG A 86 2.85 9.78 -8.45
N GLU A 87 2.86 10.27 -9.67
CA GLU A 87 2.31 11.57 -10.01
C GLU A 87 0.81 11.40 -10.27
N LEU A 88 0.01 12.30 -9.69
CA LEU A 88 -1.44 12.37 -9.83
C LEU A 88 -1.78 13.67 -10.55
N PRO A 89 -2.11 13.61 -11.85
CA PRO A 89 -2.54 14.78 -12.59
C PRO A 89 -3.83 15.40 -12.03
N VAL A 90 -4.04 16.67 -12.34
CA VAL A 90 -5.29 17.39 -12.02
C VAL A 90 -6.49 16.60 -12.54
N GLY A 91 -7.52 16.47 -11.71
CA GLY A 91 -8.78 15.82 -12.06
C GLY A 91 -8.73 14.29 -12.08
N GLN A 92 -7.58 13.66 -11.82
CA GLN A 92 -7.45 12.20 -11.80
C GLN A 92 -7.46 11.64 -10.37
N PRO A 93 -8.27 10.61 -10.08
CA PRO A 93 -8.15 9.84 -8.84
C PRO A 93 -6.93 8.91 -8.90
N LEU A 94 -6.55 8.37 -7.75
CA LEU A 94 -5.68 7.19 -7.66
C LEU A 94 -6.39 6.10 -6.89
N ARG A 95 -6.36 4.89 -7.43
CA ARG A 95 -6.82 3.68 -6.74
C ARG A 95 -5.68 2.68 -6.63
N ILE A 96 -5.34 2.33 -5.39
CA ILE A 96 -4.38 1.27 -5.07
C ILE A 96 -5.15 0.11 -4.43
N VAL A 97 -4.95 -1.10 -4.95
CA VAL A 97 -5.51 -2.33 -4.39
C VAL A 97 -4.37 -3.29 -4.09
N VAL A 98 -4.19 -3.63 -2.82
CA VAL A 98 -3.22 -4.64 -2.40
C VAL A 98 -3.97 -5.92 -2.04
N LYS A 99 -3.56 -7.03 -2.63
CA LYS A 99 -4.10 -8.37 -2.39
C LYS A 99 -3.02 -9.28 -1.86
N THR A 100 -3.37 -10.17 -0.94
CA THR A 100 -2.39 -11.01 -0.26
C THR A 100 -2.80 -12.47 -0.25
N GLN A 101 -1.80 -13.34 -0.25
CA GLN A 101 -1.98 -14.77 -0.01
C GLN A 101 -1.11 -15.17 1.18
N ALA A 102 -1.63 -16.07 2.01
CA ALA A 102 -0.91 -16.65 3.12
C ALA A 102 -1.25 -18.14 3.20
N ARG A 103 -0.23 -19.00 3.23
CA ARG A 103 -0.37 -20.45 3.36
C ARG A 103 0.51 -20.90 4.52
N GLN A 104 -0.06 -21.66 5.46
CA GLN A 104 0.63 -22.03 6.71
C GLN A 104 1.22 -20.80 7.43
N ALA A 105 0.61 -19.63 7.22
CA ALA A 105 0.98 -18.34 7.77
C ALA A 105 -0.30 -17.56 8.11
N ARG A 106 -0.22 -16.69 9.10
CA ARG A 106 -1.29 -15.79 9.51
C ARG A 106 -0.93 -14.36 9.11
N ARG A 107 -1.86 -13.64 8.50
CA ARG A 107 -1.75 -12.19 8.31
C ARG A 107 -1.84 -11.49 9.66
N VAL A 108 -0.90 -10.60 9.92
CA VAL A 108 -0.84 -9.79 11.13
C VAL A 108 -1.25 -8.36 10.82
N ARG A 109 -0.83 -7.84 9.67
CA ARG A 109 -1.15 -6.49 9.22
C ARG A 109 -1.10 -6.38 7.70
N LEU A 110 -2.00 -5.59 7.13
CA LEU A 110 -1.95 -5.13 5.76
C LEU A 110 -2.22 -3.61 5.74
N LEU A 111 -1.24 -2.85 5.28
CA LEU A 111 -1.23 -1.39 5.36
C LEU A 111 -0.86 -0.79 4.01
N ILE A 112 -1.59 0.25 3.61
CA ILE A 112 -1.21 1.15 2.52
C ILE A 112 -1.13 2.56 3.10
N GLU A 113 0.00 3.24 2.87
CA GLU A 113 0.22 4.64 3.20
C GLU A 113 0.60 5.39 1.94
N ALA A 114 0.11 6.61 1.79
CA ALA A 114 0.51 7.52 0.72
C ALA A 114 0.71 8.93 1.29
N GLU A 115 1.90 9.48 1.11
CA GLU A 115 2.28 10.81 1.58
C GLU A 115 2.64 11.71 0.40
N GLU A 116 1.95 12.85 0.30
CA GLU A 116 2.24 13.86 -0.71
C GLU A 116 3.62 14.47 -0.44
N GLN A 117 4.42 14.58 -1.50
CA GLN A 117 5.73 15.21 -1.48
C GLN A 117 5.56 16.71 -1.78
N GLY A 118 6.17 17.56 -0.95
CA GLY A 118 6.08 19.03 -1.01
C GLY A 118 7.12 19.70 -1.90
#